data_AF-A0A3B9PYP9-F1
#
_entry.id   AF-A0A3B9PYP9-F1
#
_cell.length_a   1.000
_cell.length_b   1.000
_cell.length_c   1.000
_cell.angle_alpha   90.00
_cell.angle_beta   90.00
_cell.angle_gamma   90.00
#
_symmetry.space_group_name_H-M   'P 1'
#
loop_
_entity.id
_entity.type
_entity.pdbx_description
1 polymer ?
#
loop_
_entity_poly.entity_id
_entity_poly.type
_entity_poly.pdbx_seq_one_letter_code
_entity_poly.pdbx_strand_id
1 'polypeptide(L)'
;MNVIRDNIPEPAFNTWFLPIVPLNYQDQVLTVQVPSQFFYEYLEDKYLDLIQHTLYREIGEGTILNYRILVETENNTAVEMRGETKSFASSDKSLRKKISEKVPSPFERVETSAFDSQINGKYRFENFFEGESNRLARTAAEAVANNPGKTAFNPLFVHGHS
;
A
#
# COMPACT_ATOMS: atom_id res chain seq x y z
N MET A 1 1.15 -11.83 22.69
CA MET A 1 0.64 -12.45 21.44
C MET A 1 -0.50 -13.47 21.63
N ASN A 2 -0.76 -14.00 22.85
CA ASN A 2 -1.80 -15.04 23.03
C ASN A 2 -3.21 -14.59 22.62
N VAL A 3 -3.54 -13.32 22.84
CA VAL A 3 -4.89 -12.84 22.52
C VAL A 3 -5.21 -12.88 21.03
N ILE A 4 -4.26 -12.55 20.15
CA ILE A 4 -4.52 -12.64 18.71
C ILE A 4 -4.75 -14.10 18.32
N ARG A 5 -3.96 -15.03 18.88
CA ARG A 5 -4.11 -16.48 18.65
C ARG A 5 -5.47 -17.01 19.08
N ASP A 6 -6.03 -16.50 20.17
CA ASP A 6 -7.32 -16.96 20.70
C ASP A 6 -8.53 -16.38 19.94
N ASN A 7 -8.33 -15.32 19.15
CA ASN A 7 -9.40 -14.62 18.44
C ASN A 7 -9.48 -14.93 16.95
N ILE A 8 -8.53 -15.71 16.40
CA ILE A 8 -8.54 -16.08 14.98
C ILE A 8 -8.29 -17.58 14.78
N PRO A 9 -8.77 -18.16 13.68
CA PRO A 9 -8.47 -19.55 13.34
C PRO A 9 -6.96 -19.79 13.22
N GLU A 10 -6.49 -20.94 13.69
CA GLU A 10 -5.08 -21.31 13.69
C GLU A 10 -4.38 -21.20 12.31
N PRO A 11 -5.01 -21.60 11.18
CA PRO A 11 -4.43 -21.40 9.85
C PRO A 11 -4.21 -19.93 9.49
N ALA A 12 -5.12 -19.05 9.92
CA ALA A 12 -5.00 -17.62 9.68
C ALA A 12 -3.88 -17.01 10.54
N PHE A 13 -3.74 -17.45 11.79
CA PHE A 13 -2.63 -17.03 12.65
C PHE A 13 -1.28 -17.40 12.07
N ASN A 14 -1.13 -18.65 11.64
CA ASN A 14 0.12 -19.16 11.07
C ASN A 14 0.50 -18.45 9.76
N THR A 15 -0.49 -18.05 8.97
CA THR A 15 -0.27 -17.36 7.69
C THR A 15 0.05 -15.88 7.90
N TRP A 16 -0.72 -15.17 8.73
CA TRP A 16 -0.71 -13.70 8.78
C TRP A 16 0.00 -13.10 9.97
N PHE A 17 0.16 -13.83 11.08
CA PHE A 17 0.72 -13.25 12.32
C PHE A 17 2.07 -13.86 12.68
N LEU A 18 2.27 -15.14 12.39
CA LEU A 18 3.55 -15.82 12.63
C LEU A 18 4.74 -15.19 11.88
N PRO A 19 4.60 -14.72 10.62
CA PRO A 19 5.70 -14.07 9.90
C PRO A 19 6.01 -12.64 10.33
N ILE A 20 5.21 -12.03 11.21
CA ILE A 20 5.40 -10.64 11.65
C ILE A 20 6.54 -10.58 12.66
N VAL A 21 7.54 -9.74 12.40
CA VAL A 21 8.67 -9.55 13.32
C VAL A 21 8.63 -8.13 13.91
N PRO A 22 8.54 -7.97 15.23
CA PRO A 22 8.63 -6.64 15.85
C PRO A 22 10.05 -6.11 15.72
N LEU A 23 10.21 -4.87 15.24
CA LEU A 23 11.52 -4.24 15.04
C LEU A 23 11.87 -3.29 16.17
N ASN A 24 10.99 -2.34 16.45
CA ASN A 24 11.26 -1.30 17.44
C ASN A 24 9.95 -0.74 18.00
N TYR A 25 10.00 -0.24 19.23
CA TYR A 25 8.93 0.52 19.86
C TYR A 25 9.52 1.77 20.52
N GLN A 26 9.25 2.94 19.94
CA GLN A 26 9.71 4.24 20.45
C GLN A 26 8.62 5.29 20.23
N ASP A 27 8.47 6.21 21.18
CA ASP A 27 7.51 7.32 21.10
C ASP A 27 6.07 6.89 20.76
N GLN A 28 5.62 5.78 21.37
CA GLN A 28 4.31 5.14 21.08
C GLN A 28 4.17 4.60 19.64
N VAL A 29 5.23 4.53 18.87
CA VAL A 29 5.23 3.94 17.52
C VAL A 29 5.82 2.54 17.58
N LEU A 30 4.98 1.53 17.35
CA LEU A 30 5.41 0.15 17.13
C LEU A 30 5.68 -0.07 15.66
N THR A 31 6.92 -0.37 15.30
CA THR A 31 7.27 -0.76 13.93
C THR A 31 7.37 -2.28 13.85
N VAL A 32 6.56 -2.87 12.99
CA VAL A 32 6.59 -4.30 12.68
C VAL A 32 7.03 -4.54 11.25
N GLN A 33 7.79 -5.61 11.06
CA GLN A 33 8.20 -6.07 9.76
C GLN A 33 7.18 -7.08 9.22
N VAL A 34 6.80 -6.92 7.96
CA VAL A 34 5.95 -7.85 7.23
C VAL A 34 6.62 -8.33 5.94
N PRO A 35 6.28 -9.53 5.43
CA PRO A 35 6.98 -10.12 4.28
C PRO A 35 6.78 -9.38 2.96
N SER A 36 5.62 -8.76 2.74
CA SER A 36 5.28 -8.12 1.46
C SER A 36 4.21 -7.04 1.62
N GLN A 37 4.02 -6.23 0.57
CA GLN A 37 2.96 -5.22 0.55
C GLN A 37 1.56 -5.82 0.64
N PHE A 38 1.30 -6.91 -0.10
CA PHE A 38 0.03 -7.64 -0.01
C PHE A 38 -0.28 -8.07 1.43
N PHE A 39 0.76 -8.43 2.19
CA PHE A 39 0.61 -8.83 3.58
C PHE A 39 0.16 -7.69 4.49
N TYR A 40 0.73 -6.52 4.29
CA TYR A 40 0.29 -5.29 4.93
C TYR A 40 -1.17 -4.96 4.57
N GLU A 41 -1.50 -4.90 3.27
CA GLU A 41 -2.85 -4.57 2.80
C GLU A 41 -3.90 -5.52 3.38
N TYR A 42 -3.59 -6.82 3.41
CA TYR A 42 -4.50 -7.82 3.97
C TYR A 42 -4.69 -7.68 5.49
N LEU A 43 -3.60 -7.42 6.24
CA LEU A 43 -3.67 -7.17 7.68
C LEU A 43 -4.50 -5.92 7.99
N GLU A 44 -4.33 -4.85 7.22
CA GLU A 44 -5.07 -3.60 7.37
C GLU A 44 -6.56 -3.78 7.03
N ASP A 45 -6.90 -4.53 5.99
CA ASP A 45 -8.30 -4.75 5.60
C ASP A 45 -9.03 -5.68 6.58
N LYS A 46 -8.39 -6.77 7.03
CA LYS A 46 -9.07 -7.84 7.78
C LYS A 46 -8.88 -7.79 9.28
N TYR A 47 -7.74 -7.27 9.75
CA TYR A 47 -7.32 -7.46 11.14
C TYR A 47 -6.94 -6.16 11.85
N LEU A 48 -7.12 -5.00 11.22
CA LEU A 48 -6.78 -3.71 11.82
C LEU A 48 -7.43 -3.53 13.19
N ASP A 49 -8.74 -3.77 13.30
CA ASP A 49 -9.47 -3.59 14.56
C ASP A 49 -8.91 -4.52 15.65
N LEU A 50 -8.69 -5.79 15.33
CA LEU A 50 -8.13 -6.77 16.27
C LEU A 50 -6.73 -6.36 16.74
N ILE A 51 -5.90 -5.89 15.82
CA ILE A 51 -4.53 -5.44 16.11
C ILE A 51 -4.59 -4.20 16.99
N GLN A 52 -5.40 -3.19 16.66
CA GLN A 52 -5.57 -1.98 17.46
C GLN A 52 -6.05 -2.30 18.88
N HIS A 53 -7.08 -3.13 19.03
CA HIS A 53 -7.57 -3.55 20.34
C HIS A 53 -6.50 -4.29 21.16
N THR A 54 -5.69 -5.12 20.50
CA THR A 54 -4.59 -5.82 21.15
C THR A 54 -3.49 -4.85 21.57
N LEU A 55 -3.10 -3.90 20.71
CA LEU A 55 -2.08 -2.89 21.03
C LEU A 55 -2.54 -1.98 22.17
N TYR A 56 -3.80 -1.57 22.16
CA TYR A 56 -4.41 -0.80 23.23
C TYR A 56 -4.31 -1.52 24.58
N ARG A 57 -4.65 -2.81 24.61
CA ARG A 57 -4.64 -3.60 25.86
C ARG A 57 -3.23 -3.93 26.34
N GLU A 58 -2.31 -4.27 25.44
CA GLU A 58 -0.98 -4.78 25.83
C GLU A 58 0.06 -3.67 26.04
N ILE A 59 -0.05 -2.56 25.30
CA ILE A 59 0.97 -1.49 25.28
C ILE A 59 0.41 -0.19 25.86
N GLY A 60 -0.82 0.17 25.49
CA GLY A 60 -1.51 1.35 26.00
C GLY A 60 -2.06 2.27 24.90
N GLU A 61 -2.89 3.21 25.35
CA GLU A 61 -3.61 4.18 24.53
C GLU A 61 -2.65 5.10 23.75
N GLY A 62 -2.93 5.33 22.46
CA GLY A 62 -2.12 6.18 21.58
C GLY A 62 -1.05 5.46 20.76
N THR A 63 -0.91 4.13 20.88
CA THR A 63 0.08 3.37 20.10
C THR A 63 -0.21 3.39 18.60
N ILE A 64 0.74 3.90 17.81
CA ILE A 64 0.71 3.92 16.35
C ILE A 64 1.42 2.68 15.81
N LEU A 65 0.83 2.01 14.84
CA LEU A 65 1.43 0.87 14.17
C LEU A 65 2.03 1.29 12.82
N ASN A 66 3.32 1.01 12.65
CA ASN A 66 4.04 1.17 11.40
C ASN A 66 4.42 -0.19 10.82
N TYR A 67 4.36 -0.31 9.50
CA TYR A 67 4.76 -1.51 8.78
C TYR A 67 6.03 -1.25 7.97
N ARG A 68 6.99 -2.16 8.07
CA ARG A 68 8.21 -2.19 7.26
C ARG A 68 8.19 -3.43 6.38
N ILE A 69 8.35 -3.24 5.07
CA ILE A 69 8.46 -4.34 4.12
C ILE A 69 9.93 -4.46 3.70
N LEU A 70 10.50 -5.66 3.79
CA LEU A 70 11.78 -5.94 3.14
C LEU A 70 11.52 -6.12 1.65
N VAL A 71 11.89 -5.14 0.85
CA VAL A 71 11.98 -5.35 -0.60
C VAL A 71 13.34 -5.96 -0.85
N GLU A 72 13.38 -7.23 -1.26
CA GLU A 72 14.60 -7.89 -1.73
C GLU A 72 14.93 -7.34 -3.13
N THR A 73 15.39 -6.08 -3.15
CA THR A 73 16.22 -5.52 -4.21
C THR A 73 17.61 -5.48 -3.62
N GLU A 74 18.66 -5.79 -4.40
CA GLU A 74 20.06 -5.95 -3.96
C GLU A 74 20.67 -4.78 -3.14
N ASN A 75 19.89 -3.72 -2.89
CA ASN A 75 20.19 -2.63 -1.99
C ASN A 75 19.09 -2.58 -0.92
N ASN A 76 19.45 -2.93 0.32
CA ASN A 76 18.64 -3.00 1.53
C ASN A 76 17.88 -1.68 1.83
N THR A 77 16.83 -1.39 1.06
CA THR A 77 16.08 -0.13 1.12
C THR A 77 14.75 -0.40 1.80
N ALA A 78 14.63 0.00 3.06
CA ALA A 78 13.40 -0.10 3.81
C ALA A 78 12.43 1.00 3.37
N VAL A 79 11.22 0.61 2.93
CA VAL A 79 10.11 1.53 2.71
C VAL A 79 9.30 1.54 4.01
N GLU A 80 9.14 2.72 4.61
CA GLU A 80 8.30 2.92 5.80
C GLU A 80 6.93 3.43 5.36
N MET A 81 5.88 2.63 5.56
CA MET A 81 4.49 3.08 5.40
C MET A 81 3.86 3.29 6.77
N ARG A 82 3.35 4.50 6.99
CA ARG A 82 2.65 4.91 8.21
C ARG A 82 1.19 4.48 8.11
N GLY A 83 0.71 3.69 9.07
CA GLY A 83 -0.69 3.26 9.11
C GLY A 83 -1.67 4.42 9.28
N GLU A 84 -2.88 4.28 8.70
CA GLU A 84 -3.92 5.30 8.79
C GLU A 84 -4.55 5.36 10.19
N THR A 85 -4.46 6.52 10.84
CA THR A 85 -5.24 6.81 12.04
C THR A 85 -6.59 7.38 11.62
N LYS A 86 -7.65 6.56 11.62
CA LYS A 86 -9.02 7.08 11.54
C LYS A 86 -9.42 7.67 12.89
N SER A 87 -9.12 8.95 13.09
CA SER A 87 -9.57 9.71 14.25
C SER A 87 -11.04 10.13 14.08
N PHE A 88 -11.92 9.56 14.88
CA PHE A 88 -13.27 10.09 15.12
C PHE A 88 -13.19 11.25 16.13
N ALA A 89 -13.28 12.51 15.67
CA ALA A 89 -13.88 13.61 16.44
C ALA A 89 -13.93 14.92 15.62
N SER A 90 -15.09 15.56 15.67
CA SER A 90 -15.45 16.80 14.97
C SER A 90 -14.80 18.06 15.56
N SER A 91 -14.51 19.00 14.64
CA SER A 91 -14.60 20.47 14.76
C SER A 91 -14.17 21.18 16.05
N ASP A 92 -13.08 21.95 15.98
CA ASP A 92 -13.16 23.41 16.18
C ASP A 92 -12.00 24.18 15.52
N LYS A 93 -12.31 25.40 15.06
CA LYS A 93 -11.49 26.31 14.25
C LYS A 93 -10.49 27.10 15.08
N SER A 94 -9.26 27.23 14.58
CA SER A 94 -8.35 28.40 14.70
C SER A 94 -6.91 27.96 14.39
N LEU A 95 -6.04 28.55 13.55
CA LEU A 95 -6.00 29.76 12.73
C LEU A 95 -4.83 29.59 11.71
N ARG A 96 -5.19 29.51 10.41
CA ARG A 96 -4.55 30.14 9.23
C ARG A 96 -3.05 29.88 8.91
N LYS A 97 -2.82 29.30 7.72
CA LYS A 97 -2.23 30.05 6.58
C LYS A 97 -2.66 29.49 5.20
N LYS A 98 -3.57 30.23 4.59
CA LYS A 98 -3.94 30.39 3.17
C LYS A 98 -3.11 29.58 2.14
N ILE A 99 -3.66 28.46 1.66
CA ILE A 99 -3.51 28.05 0.26
C ILE A 99 -4.94 28.05 -0.30
N SER A 100 -5.14 28.87 -1.33
CA SER A 100 -6.42 28.97 -2.04
C SER A 100 -6.54 27.76 -2.97
N GLU A 101 -6.95 26.61 -2.45
CA GLU A 101 -7.36 25.49 -3.29
C GLU A 101 -8.78 25.77 -3.78
N LYS A 102 -8.87 26.28 -5.01
CA LYS A 102 -10.09 26.12 -5.80
C LYS A 102 -10.38 24.62 -5.84
N VAL A 103 -11.51 24.21 -5.28
CA VAL A 103 -12.08 22.88 -5.57
C VAL A 103 -12.24 22.81 -7.09
N PRO A 104 -11.51 21.93 -7.81
CA PRO A 104 -11.62 21.86 -9.26
C PRO A 104 -13.05 21.45 -9.60
N SER A 105 -13.67 22.16 -10.54
CA SER A 105 -14.98 21.72 -11.05
C SER A 105 -14.84 20.32 -11.66
N PRO A 106 -15.89 19.47 -11.67
CA PRO A 106 -15.84 18.15 -12.32
C PRO A 106 -15.61 18.22 -13.85
N PHE A 107 -15.50 19.42 -14.41
CA PHE A 107 -15.17 19.70 -15.82
C PHE A 107 -13.79 20.34 -16.00
N GLU A 108 -13.07 20.62 -14.92
CA GLU A 108 -11.69 21.13 -14.96
C GLU A 108 -10.73 19.94 -15.04
N ARG A 109 -9.84 19.96 -16.03
CA ARG A 109 -8.73 19.02 -16.12
C ARG A 109 -7.84 19.28 -14.90
N VAL A 110 -7.85 18.36 -13.94
CA VAL A 110 -6.84 18.33 -12.88
C VAL A 110 -5.53 18.05 -13.59
N GLU A 111 -4.72 19.09 -13.81
CA GLU A 111 -3.31 18.88 -14.08
C GLU A 111 -2.76 18.24 -12.82
N THR A 112 -2.42 16.96 -12.94
CA THR A 112 -1.87 16.20 -11.84
C THR A 112 -0.57 16.88 -11.43
N SER A 113 -0.63 17.61 -10.32
CA SER A 113 0.54 17.97 -9.52
C SER A 113 1.46 16.75 -9.50
N ALA A 114 2.70 16.91 -9.99
CA ALA A 114 3.69 15.87 -10.24
C ALA A 114 3.36 14.53 -9.55
N PHE A 115 2.60 13.69 -10.26
CA PHE A 115 2.20 12.39 -9.75
C PHE A 115 3.48 11.56 -9.57
N ASP A 116 3.87 11.33 -8.33
CA ASP A 116 4.96 10.39 -8.04
C ASP A 116 4.42 8.99 -8.30
N SER A 117 4.81 8.45 -9.46
CA SER A 117 4.31 7.16 -9.92
C SER A 117 4.80 6.00 -9.06
N GLN A 118 5.86 6.17 -8.25
CA GLN A 118 6.55 5.11 -7.49
C GLN A 118 6.96 3.87 -8.33
N ILE A 119 6.88 3.95 -9.66
CA ILE A 119 7.27 2.87 -10.58
C ILE A 119 8.79 2.86 -10.71
N ASN A 120 9.38 1.67 -10.67
CA ASN A 120 10.80 1.50 -10.95
C ASN A 120 11.10 1.93 -12.39
N GLY A 121 11.83 3.05 -12.54
CA GLY A 121 12.18 3.62 -13.85
C GLY A 121 13.04 2.73 -14.74
N LYS A 122 13.55 1.60 -14.24
CA LYS A 122 14.23 0.57 -15.05
C LYS A 122 13.25 -0.26 -15.88
N TYR A 123 12.02 -0.44 -15.39
CA TYR A 123 10.99 -1.25 -16.03
C TYR A 123 10.13 -0.37 -16.95
N ARG A 124 10.60 -0.23 -18.18
CA ARG A 124 9.92 0.53 -19.24
C ARG A 124 9.84 -0.30 -20.51
N PHE A 125 8.95 0.09 -21.44
CA PHE A 125 8.81 -0.60 -22.71
C PHE A 125 10.13 -0.61 -23.51
N GLU A 126 10.93 0.45 -23.43
CA GLU A 126 12.21 0.58 -24.14
C GLU A 126 13.25 -0.43 -23.64
N ASN A 127 13.19 -0.80 -22.35
CA ASN A 127 14.12 -1.74 -21.71
C ASN A 127 13.54 -3.16 -21.60
N PHE A 128 12.34 -3.41 -22.12
CA PHE A 128 11.70 -4.73 -22.07
C PHE A 128 12.12 -5.58 -23.27
N PHE A 129 12.68 -6.75 -23.01
CA PHE A 129 13.06 -7.71 -24.05
C PHE A 129 11.83 -8.31 -24.73
N GLU A 130 11.66 -8.02 -26.03
CA GLU A 130 10.60 -8.61 -26.85
C GLU A 130 11.05 -9.94 -27.47
N GLY A 131 10.15 -10.92 -27.45
CA GLY A 131 10.22 -12.15 -28.22
C GLY A 131 8.82 -12.57 -28.67
N GLU A 132 8.72 -13.60 -29.51
CA GLU A 132 7.43 -14.02 -30.08
C GLU A 132 6.36 -14.38 -29.03
N SER A 133 6.77 -14.91 -27.87
CA SER A 133 5.86 -15.30 -26.79
C SER A 133 5.23 -14.12 -26.04
N ASN A 134 5.88 -12.95 -26.00
CA ASN A 134 5.43 -11.78 -25.22
C ASN A 134 5.03 -10.58 -26.11
N ARG A 135 5.25 -10.68 -27.41
CA ARG A 135 4.99 -9.64 -28.41
C ARG A 135 3.56 -9.10 -28.37
N LEU A 136 2.57 -10.00 -28.30
CA LEU A 136 1.16 -9.60 -28.27
C LEU A 136 0.82 -8.78 -27.01
N ALA A 137 1.24 -9.27 -25.84
CA ALA A 137 0.98 -8.61 -24.57
C ALA A 137 1.68 -7.24 -24.49
N ARG A 138 2.94 -7.17 -24.93
CA ARG A 138 3.72 -5.92 -25.01
C ARG A 138 3.02 -4.90 -25.90
N THR A 139 2.64 -5.29 -27.11
CA THR A 139 2.00 -4.40 -28.10
C THR A 139 0.66 -3.89 -27.59
N ALA A 140 -0.16 -4.76 -26.99
CA ALA A 140 -1.44 -4.37 -26.42
C ALA A 140 -1.27 -3.37 -25.26
N ALA A 141 -0.33 -3.64 -24.35
CA ALA A 141 -0.01 -2.76 -23.23
C ALA A 141 0.52 -1.39 -23.70
N GLU A 142 1.42 -1.37 -24.68
CA GLU A 142 1.96 -0.14 -25.25
C GLU A 142 0.88 0.70 -25.95
N ALA A 143 0.00 0.05 -26.71
CA ALA A 143 -1.13 0.73 -27.36
C ALA A 143 -2.05 1.41 -26.33
N VAL A 144 -2.37 0.71 -25.22
CA VAL A 144 -3.17 1.26 -24.11
C VAL A 144 -2.47 2.43 -23.43
N ALA A 145 -1.15 2.32 -23.19
CA ALA A 145 -0.37 3.37 -22.55
C ALA A 145 -0.30 4.65 -23.41
N ASN A 146 -0.09 4.50 -24.72
CA ASN A 146 -0.03 5.63 -25.66
C ASN A 146 -1.39 6.27 -25.93
N ASN A 147 -2.48 5.48 -25.86
CA ASN A 147 -3.83 5.96 -26.15
C ASN A 147 -4.85 5.46 -25.10
N PRO A 148 -4.81 5.97 -23.86
CA PRO A 148 -5.72 5.54 -22.80
C PRO A 148 -7.19 5.72 -23.20
N GLY A 149 -8.01 4.69 -22.98
CA GLY A 149 -9.45 4.69 -23.26
C GLY A 149 -9.85 4.68 -24.74
N LYS A 150 -8.90 4.69 -25.68
CA LYS A 150 -9.17 4.73 -27.13
C LYS A 150 -8.85 3.43 -27.86
N THR A 151 -8.14 2.51 -27.20
CA THR A 151 -7.78 1.22 -27.79
C THR A 151 -8.83 0.16 -27.48
N ALA A 152 -8.97 -0.82 -28.36
CA ALA A 152 -9.80 -2.00 -28.13
C ALA A 152 -9.28 -2.89 -26.98
N PHE A 153 -8.06 -2.63 -26.51
CA PHE A 153 -7.39 -3.36 -25.44
C PHE A 153 -7.55 -2.69 -24.06
N ASN A 154 -8.44 -1.70 -23.92
CA ASN A 154 -8.76 -1.07 -22.64
C ASN A 154 -10.23 -1.34 -22.27
N PRO A 155 -10.53 -2.07 -21.17
CA PRO A 155 -9.59 -2.53 -20.14
C PRO A 155 -8.68 -3.67 -20.61
N LEU A 156 -7.41 -3.61 -20.20
CA LEU A 156 -6.39 -4.60 -20.52
C LEU A 156 -6.41 -5.72 -19.48
N PHE A 157 -6.59 -6.97 -19.92
CA PHE A 157 -6.53 -8.15 -19.05
C PHE A 157 -5.31 -8.99 -19.41
N VAL A 158 -4.52 -9.37 -18.41
CA VAL A 158 -3.38 -10.29 -18.54
C VAL A 158 -3.66 -11.51 -17.67
N HIS A 159 -3.58 -12.71 -18.25
CA HIS A 159 -3.81 -13.97 -17.54
C HIS A 159 -2.76 -15.01 -17.93
N GLY A 160 -2.44 -15.91 -17.00
CA GLY A 160 -1.58 -17.06 -17.22
C GLY A 160 -2.14 -18.27 -16.48
N HIS A 161 -1.83 -19.48 -16.95
CA HIS A 161 -2.05 -20.68 -16.14
C HIS A 161 -0.90 -20.82 -15.15
N SER A 162 -1.24 -21.01 -13.87
CA SER A 162 -0.29 -21.37 -12.82
C SER A 162 0.11 -22.84 -12.90
#